data_AF-A0A7S0ETP0-F1
#
_entry.id   AF-A0A7S0ETP0-F1
#
_cell.length_a   1.000
_cell.length_b   1.000
_cell.length_c   1.000
_cell.angle_alpha   90.00
_cell.angle_beta   90.00
_cell.angle_gamma   90.00
#
_symmetry.space_group_name_H-M   'P 1'
#
loop_
_entity.id
_entity.type
_entity.pdbx_description
1 polymer ?
#
loop_
_entity_poly.entity_id
_entity_poly.type
_entity_poly.pdbx_seq_one_letter_code
_entity_poly.pdbx_strand_id
1 'polypeptide(L)'
;MSSLSEIAARLPTSKSDDEKTTRNALFKQFDPNGNGYLSLAEVDKGLRETYGLDALYNCKPAIMRAFQASKGLKKGKGGREDDYVSRVEFRMLLVYLKQYFELFQIFSSMDQGQDRRVDVDEFKAATPK
;
A
#
# COMPACT_ATOMS: atom_id res chain seq x y z
N MET A 1 7.24 -4.01 -17.39
CA MET A 1 6.99 -3.41 -16.07
C MET A 1 5.55 -3.73 -15.70
N SER A 2 5.28 -4.29 -14.52
CA SER A 2 3.90 -4.49 -14.08
C SER A 2 3.25 -3.16 -13.70
N SER A 3 2.02 -2.95 -14.13
CA SER A 3 1.22 -1.78 -13.73
C SER A 3 0.82 -1.83 -12.25
N LEU A 4 0.50 -0.68 -11.65
CA LEU A 4 0.04 -0.62 -10.26
C LEU A 4 -1.23 -1.46 -10.04
N SER A 5 -2.12 -1.52 -11.02
CA SER A 5 -3.30 -2.38 -11.03
C SER A 5 -2.96 -3.88 -11.02
N GLU A 6 -1.96 -4.33 -11.77
CA GLU A 6 -1.50 -5.73 -11.71
C GLU A 6 -0.97 -6.10 -10.32
N ILE A 7 -0.25 -5.17 -9.68
CA ILE A 7 0.29 -5.39 -8.34
C ILE A 7 -0.87 -5.41 -7.33
N ALA A 8 -1.79 -4.46 -7.44
CA ALA A 8 -3.00 -4.38 -6.62
C ALA A 8 -3.84 -5.67 -6.69
N ALA A 9 -3.90 -6.33 -7.85
CA ALA A 9 -4.58 -7.61 -8.04
C ALA A 9 -3.88 -8.79 -7.35
N ARG A 10 -2.56 -8.73 -7.15
CA ARG A 10 -1.76 -9.79 -6.51
C ARG A 10 -1.72 -9.69 -4.98
N LEU A 11 -2.25 -8.62 -4.38
CA LEU A 11 -2.26 -8.43 -2.93
C LEU A 11 -3.29 -9.36 -2.27
N PRO A 12 -2.89 -10.20 -1.28
CA PRO A 12 -3.79 -11.16 -0.63
C PRO A 12 -4.70 -10.48 0.40
N THR A 13 -5.81 -9.91 -0.08
CA THR A 13 -6.77 -9.10 0.69
C THR A 13 -8.04 -9.84 1.14
N SER A 14 -8.35 -11.00 0.58
CA SER A 14 -9.56 -11.76 0.93
C SER A 14 -9.45 -12.41 2.32
N LYS A 15 -10.58 -12.92 2.84
CA LYS A 15 -10.62 -13.59 4.14
C LYS A 15 -10.41 -15.11 4.04
N SER A 16 -10.03 -15.64 2.87
CA SER A 16 -9.78 -17.07 2.70
C SER A 16 -8.59 -17.55 3.53
N ASP A 17 -8.60 -18.84 3.88
CA ASP A 17 -7.50 -19.46 4.64
C ASP A 17 -6.20 -19.55 3.83
N ASP A 18 -6.31 -19.74 2.51
CA ASP A 18 -5.16 -19.71 1.59
C ASP A 18 -4.46 -18.36 1.64
N GLU A 19 -5.21 -17.26 1.46
CA GLU A 19 -4.62 -15.92 1.52
C GLU A 19 -4.18 -15.54 2.93
N LYS A 20 -4.81 -16.08 3.97
CA LYS A 20 -4.32 -15.93 5.35
C LYS A 20 -2.95 -16.57 5.52
N THR A 21 -2.73 -17.73 4.93
CA THR A 21 -1.42 -18.41 4.91
C THR A 21 -0.40 -17.58 4.15
N THR A 22 -0.75 -17.07 2.97
CA THR A 22 0.10 -16.18 2.19
C THR A 22 0.46 -14.90 2.95
N ARG A 23 -0.52 -14.24 3.59
CA ARG A 23 -0.26 -13.06 4.43
C ARG A 23 0.67 -13.34 5.59
N ASN A 24 0.56 -14.51 6.22
CA ASN A 24 1.46 -14.88 7.31
C ASN A 24 2.91 -15.05 6.83
N ALA A 25 3.11 -15.62 5.64
CA ALA A 25 4.43 -15.74 5.04
C ALA A 25 4.98 -14.36 4.64
N LEU A 26 4.16 -13.53 3.99
CA LEU A 26 4.53 -12.16 3.60
C LEU A 26 4.87 -11.28 4.80
N PHE A 27 4.10 -11.35 5.89
CA PHE A 27 4.39 -10.57 7.09
C PHE A 27 5.79 -10.89 7.65
N LYS A 28 6.15 -12.18 7.70
CA LYS A 28 7.49 -12.61 8.15
C LYS A 28 8.60 -12.13 7.21
N GLN A 29 8.33 -12.04 5.92
CA GLN A 29 9.27 -11.49 4.95
C GLN A 29 9.47 -9.97 5.18
N PHE A 30 8.39 -9.26 5.50
CA PHE A 30 8.41 -7.82 5.73
C PHE A 30 9.00 -7.44 7.10
N ASP A 31 9.00 -8.36 8.06
CA ASP A 31 9.53 -8.19 9.42
C ASP A 31 10.87 -8.96 9.61
N PRO A 32 11.99 -8.48 9.02
CA PRO A 32 13.27 -9.15 9.11
C PRO A 32 13.87 -9.11 10.53
N ASN A 33 13.45 -8.16 11.37
CA ASN A 33 13.93 -8.05 12.75
C ASN A 33 13.12 -8.94 13.72
N GLY A 34 11.93 -9.39 13.32
CA GLY A 34 11.08 -10.32 14.07
C GLY A 34 10.38 -9.71 15.28
N ASN A 35 10.19 -8.38 15.33
CA ASN A 35 9.57 -7.71 16.46
C ASN A 35 8.02 -7.78 16.45
N GLY A 36 7.42 -8.29 15.37
CA GLY A 36 5.97 -8.44 15.23
C GLY A 36 5.23 -7.19 14.75
N TYR A 37 5.96 -6.15 14.33
CA TYR A 37 5.46 -4.84 13.89
C TYR A 37 6.21 -4.38 12.63
N LEU A 38 5.52 -3.68 11.75
CA LEU A 38 6.12 -3.15 10.52
C LEU A 38 6.17 -1.63 10.58
N SER A 39 7.36 -1.07 10.39
CA SER A 39 7.57 0.34 10.10
C SER A 39 7.28 0.67 8.63
N LEU A 40 7.13 1.95 8.31
CA LEU A 40 6.96 2.39 6.92
C LEU A 40 8.13 1.95 6.02
N ALA A 41 9.36 1.96 6.55
CA ALA A 41 10.55 1.54 5.81
C ALA A 41 10.54 0.04 5.51
N GLU A 42 10.09 -0.78 6.45
CA GLU A 42 9.93 -2.23 6.27
C GLU A 42 8.82 -2.54 5.26
N VAL A 43 7.72 -1.80 5.29
CA VAL A 43 6.66 -1.91 4.26
C VAL A 43 7.19 -1.54 2.88
N ASP A 44 7.92 -0.41 2.75
CA ASP A 44 8.51 0.01 1.46
C ASP A 44 9.48 -1.04 0.91
N LYS A 45 10.37 -1.55 1.77
CA LYS A 45 11.34 -2.58 1.41
C LYS A 45 10.67 -3.89 1.03
N GLY A 46 9.74 -4.38 1.86
CA GLY A 46 9.03 -5.63 1.60
C GLY A 46 8.24 -5.59 0.30
N LEU A 47 7.58 -4.46 0.00
CA LEU A 47 6.88 -4.28 -1.27
C LEU A 47 7.84 -4.35 -2.47
N ARG A 48 9.01 -3.71 -2.37
CA ARG A 48 10.05 -3.75 -3.41
C ARG A 48 10.51 -5.17 -3.69
N GLU A 49 10.85 -5.90 -2.64
CA GLU A 49 11.41 -7.25 -2.73
C GLU A 49 10.37 -8.28 -3.20
N THR A 50 9.10 -8.16 -2.77
CA THR A 50 8.05 -9.11 -3.15
C THR A 50 7.47 -8.86 -4.55
N TYR A 51 7.24 -7.59 -4.91
CA TYR A 51 6.46 -7.25 -6.11
C TYR A 51 7.29 -6.60 -7.22
N GLY A 52 8.60 -6.40 -7.02
CA GLY A 52 9.48 -5.84 -8.04
C GLY A 52 9.06 -4.44 -8.47
N LEU A 53 8.66 -3.60 -7.50
CA LEU A 53 8.24 -2.24 -7.76
C LEU A 53 9.45 -1.33 -8.04
N ASP A 54 10.18 -1.53 -9.14
CA ASP A 54 11.16 -0.52 -9.59
C ASP A 54 10.48 0.82 -9.96
N ALA A 55 9.15 0.80 -10.17
CA ALA A 55 8.28 1.97 -10.25
C ALA A 55 8.06 2.70 -8.90
N LEU A 56 8.70 2.26 -7.80
CA LEU A 56 8.52 2.80 -6.44
C LEU A 56 8.79 4.29 -6.31
N TYR A 57 9.53 4.92 -7.24
CA TYR A 57 9.80 6.34 -7.11
C TYR A 57 8.51 7.19 -7.15
N ASN A 58 7.51 6.74 -7.90
CA ASN A 58 6.27 7.51 -8.07
C ASN A 58 5.21 7.15 -7.04
N CYS A 59 5.10 5.89 -6.59
CA CYS A 59 3.98 5.47 -5.74
C CYS A 59 4.21 5.57 -4.22
N LYS A 60 5.35 6.13 -3.75
CA LYS A 60 5.61 6.37 -2.31
C LYS A 60 4.45 7.08 -1.59
N PRO A 61 3.77 8.08 -2.18
CA PRO A 61 2.61 8.71 -1.54
C PRO A 61 1.48 7.71 -1.25
N ALA A 62 1.22 6.77 -2.17
CA ALA A 62 0.19 5.74 -2.00
C ALA A 62 0.54 4.78 -0.85
N ILE A 63 1.81 4.34 -0.77
CA ILE A 63 2.30 3.49 0.32
C ILE A 63 2.18 4.20 1.66
N MET A 64 2.61 5.46 1.73
CA MET A 64 2.52 6.27 2.95
C MET A 64 1.06 6.42 3.39
N ARG A 65 0.13 6.70 2.47
CA ARG A 65 -1.30 6.80 2.80
C ARG A 65 -1.88 5.48 3.28
N ALA A 66 -1.53 4.36 2.65
CA ALA A 66 -1.96 3.04 3.08
C ALA A 66 -1.46 2.70 4.48
N PHE A 67 -0.19 3.00 4.77
CA PHE A 67 0.42 2.80 6.08
C PHE A 67 -0.32 3.58 7.17
N GLN A 68 -0.50 4.89 6.97
CA GLN A 68 -1.18 5.76 7.92
C GLN A 68 -2.65 5.35 8.15
N ALA A 69 -3.34 4.85 7.12
CA ALA A 69 -4.71 4.37 7.24
C ALA A 69 -4.82 3.02 7.98
N SER A 70 -3.74 2.25 8.04
CA SER A 70 -3.74 0.89 8.60
C SER A 70 -3.21 0.78 10.03
N LYS A 71 -2.27 1.64 10.43
CA LYS A 71 -1.68 1.60 11.77
C LYS A 71 -2.68 2.09 12.83
N GLY A 72 -2.65 1.49 14.02
CA GLY A 72 -3.52 1.88 15.14
C GLY A 72 -5.01 1.56 14.93
N LEU A 73 -5.38 0.78 13.90
CA LEU A 73 -6.75 0.29 13.73
C LEU A 73 -7.17 -0.63 14.87
N LYS A 74 -6.22 -1.44 15.35
CA LYS A 74 -6.37 -2.10 16.64
C LYS A 74 -5.73 -1.19 17.67
N LYS A 75 -6.55 -0.63 18.57
CA LYS A 75 -6.04 0.09 19.73
C LYS A 75 -5.06 -0.80 20.47
N GLY A 76 -3.79 -0.41 20.50
CA GLY A 76 -2.77 -1.04 21.33
C GLY A 76 -3.08 -0.85 22.83
N LYS A 77 -2.15 -1.25 23.69
CA LYS A 77 -2.23 -0.93 25.13
C LYS A 77 -1.88 0.54 25.43
N GLY A 78 -1.83 1.39 24.40
CA GLY A 78 -1.29 2.75 24.41
C GLY A 78 0.22 2.77 24.15
N GLY A 79 0.71 3.85 23.54
CA GLY A 79 2.14 4.09 23.32
C GLY A 79 2.57 3.99 21.85
N ARG A 80 3.85 3.70 21.61
CA ARG A 80 4.46 3.68 20.26
C ARG A 80 3.99 2.54 19.36
N GLU A 81 3.25 1.55 19.88
CA GLU A 81 2.74 0.43 19.08
C GLU A 81 1.76 0.89 17.99
N ASP A 82 0.99 1.96 18.26
CA ASP A 82 0.03 2.54 17.30
C ASP A 82 0.73 3.27 16.13
N ASP A 83 2.06 3.44 16.18
CA ASP A 83 2.86 4.02 15.10
C ASP A 83 3.33 3.01 14.05
N TYR A 84 3.09 1.72 14.28
CA TYR A 84 3.48 0.62 13.41
C TYR A 84 2.26 -0.19 12.96
N VAL A 85 2.45 -1.01 11.93
CA VAL A 85 1.44 -1.98 11.49
C VAL A 85 1.70 -3.30 12.18
N SER A 86 0.80 -3.71 13.06
CA SER A 86 0.85 -5.02 13.68
C SER A 86 0.39 -6.13 12.73
N ARG A 87 0.65 -7.39 13.09
CA ARG A 87 0.24 -8.56 12.30
C ARG A 87 -1.26 -8.62 11.98
N VAL A 88 -2.11 -8.17 12.89
CA VAL A 88 -3.56 -8.17 12.68
C VAL A 88 -4.04 -7.03 11.78
N GLU A 89 -3.28 -5.95 11.71
CA GLU A 89 -3.53 -4.80 10.84
C GLU A 89 -2.97 -4.99 9.44
N PHE A 90 -2.02 -5.91 9.27
CA PHE A 90 -1.36 -6.17 7.99
C PHE A 90 -2.33 -6.46 6.84
N ARG A 91 -3.42 -7.21 7.10
CA ARG A 91 -4.44 -7.42 6.07
C ARG A 91 -5.07 -6.09 5.63
N MET A 92 -5.35 -5.19 6.56
CA MET A 92 -5.91 -3.88 6.24
C MET A 92 -4.91 -2.99 5.51
N LEU A 93 -3.62 -3.06 5.85
CA LEU A 93 -2.55 -2.43 5.06
C LEU A 93 -2.62 -2.88 3.59
N LEU A 94 -2.73 -4.19 3.32
CA LEU A 94 -2.83 -4.71 1.95
C LEU A 94 -4.11 -4.24 1.22
N VAL A 95 -5.24 -4.13 1.92
CA VAL A 95 -6.48 -3.58 1.36
C VAL A 95 -6.30 -2.12 0.98
N TYR A 96 -5.69 -1.32 1.86
CA TYR A 96 -5.44 0.09 1.55
C TYR A 96 -4.40 0.26 0.44
N LEU A 97 -3.35 -0.56 0.40
CA LEU A 97 -2.38 -0.55 -0.70
C LEU A 97 -3.06 -0.81 -2.03
N LYS A 98 -3.94 -1.82 -2.10
CA LYS A 98 -4.76 -2.10 -3.30
C LYS A 98 -5.53 -0.86 -3.75
N GLN A 99 -6.30 -0.26 -2.84
CA GLN A 99 -7.13 0.90 -3.17
C GLN A 99 -6.30 2.13 -3.56
N TYR A 100 -5.24 2.43 -2.80
CA TYR A 100 -4.41 3.61 -3.07
C TYR A 100 -3.55 3.45 -4.31
N PHE A 101 -3.15 2.23 -4.69
CA PHE A 101 -2.47 1.99 -5.97
C PHE A 101 -3.39 2.23 -7.16
N GLU A 102 -4.63 1.73 -7.10
CA GLU A 102 -5.63 2.00 -8.14
C GLU A 102 -5.92 3.51 -8.25
N LEU A 103 -6.17 4.18 -7.11
CA LEU A 103 -6.40 5.63 -7.08
C LEU A 103 -5.19 6.43 -7.57
N PHE A 104 -3.98 6.03 -7.19
CA PHE A 104 -2.76 6.72 -7.60
C PHE A 104 -2.49 6.56 -9.09
N GLN A 105 -2.81 5.39 -9.67
CA GLN A 105 -2.70 5.16 -11.11
C GLN A 105 -3.70 6.02 -11.89
N ILE A 106 -4.95 6.08 -11.41
CA ILE A 106 -5.99 6.94 -11.97
C ILE A 106 -5.55 8.41 -11.89
N PHE A 107 -5.10 8.86 -10.73
CA PHE A 107 -4.61 10.22 -10.52
C PHE A 107 -3.43 10.56 -11.44
N SER A 108 -2.43 9.68 -11.53
CA SER A 108 -1.25 9.87 -12.38
C SER A 108 -1.58 9.89 -13.87
N SER A 109 -2.72 9.34 -14.28
CA SER A 109 -3.20 9.44 -15.66
C SER A 109 -3.86 10.78 -15.99
N MET A 110 -4.30 11.52 -14.96
CA MET A 110 -4.92 12.85 -15.10
C MET A 110 -3.90 13.97 -14.97
N ASP A 111 -2.96 13.85 -14.03
CA ASP A 111 -1.89 14.81 -13.74
C ASP A 111 -0.83 14.79 -14.86
N GLN A 112 -1.13 15.49 -15.96
CA GLN A 112 -0.24 15.60 -17.12
C GLN A 112 0.94 16.53 -16.83
N GLY A 113 0.74 17.51 -15.93
CA GLY A 113 1.79 18.41 -15.44
C GLY A 113 2.81 17.76 -14.50
N GLN A 114 2.49 16.58 -13.96
CA GLN A 114 3.27 15.86 -12.94
C GLN A 114 3.55 16.71 -11.69
N ASP A 115 2.64 17.63 -11.35
CA ASP A 115 2.78 18.55 -10.21
C ASP A 115 2.16 17.98 -8.91
N ARG A 116 1.61 16.76 -8.98
CA ARG A 116 0.87 16.07 -7.92
C ARG A 116 -0.44 16.76 -7.57
N ARG A 117 -1.04 17.46 -8.52
CA ARG A 117 -2.38 18.04 -8.44
C ARG A 117 -3.13 17.66 -9.72
N VAL A 118 -4.42 17.91 -9.71
CA VAL A 118 -5.26 17.84 -10.90
C VAL A 118 -5.94 19.19 -10.99
N ASP A 119 -5.56 19.97 -12.01
CA ASP A 119 -6.22 21.25 -12.26
C ASP A 119 -7.56 21.08 -12.99
N VAL A 120 -8.26 22.18 -13.23
CA VAL A 120 -9.59 22.16 -13.85
C VAL A 120 -9.55 21.63 -15.29
N ASP A 121 -8.49 21.90 -16.03
CA ASP A 121 -8.37 21.52 -17.44
C ASP A 121 -7.97 20.05 -17.56
N GLU A 122 -7.04 19.58 -16.71
CA GLU A 122 -6.70 18.16 -16.53
C GLU A 122 -7.93 17.33 -16.12
N PHE A 123 -8.73 17.84 -15.17
CA PHE A 123 -9.96 17.17 -14.73
C PHE A 123 -10.98 17.04 -15.87
N LYS A 124 -11.20 18.10 -16.64
CA LYS A 124 -12.13 18.07 -17.79
C LYS A 124 -11.65 17.07 -18.85
N ALA A 125 -10.35 17.05 -19.13
CA ALA A 125 -9.77 16.15 -20.12
C ALA A 125 -9.92 14.66 -19.74
N ALA A 126 -9.99 14.36 -18.44
CA ALA A 126 -10.15 13.01 -17.90
C ALA A 126 -11.62 12.51 -17.85
N THR A 127 -12.60 13.31 -18.23
CA THR A 127 -14.01 12.89 -18.23
C THR A 127 -14.32 11.90 -19.37
N PRO A 128 -15.19 10.89 -19.15
CA PRO A 128 -15.61 9.98 -20.20
C PRO A 128 -16.22 10.75 -21.38
N LYS A 129 -15.84 10.38 -22.60
CA LYS A 129 -16.41 10.94 -23.84
C LYS A 129 -17.68 10.22 -24.25
#